data_AF-A0A7J5LIM5-F1
#
_entry.id   AF-A0A7J5LIM5-F1
#
_cell.length_a   1.000
_cell.length_b   1.000
_cell.length_c   1.000
_cell.angle_alpha   90.00
_cell.angle_beta   90.00
_cell.angle_gamma   90.00
#
_symmetry.space_group_name_H-M   'P 1'
#
loop_
_entity.id
_entity.type
_entity.pdbx_description
1 polymer ?
#
loop_
_entity_poly.entity_id
_entity_poly.type
_entity_poly.pdbx_seq_one_letter_code
_entity_poly.pdbx_strand_id
1 'polypeptide(L)'
;MNDFSKRTFIFYFVFGKNKVKNCNILNTKSPIKRSNISISKDSSLSIGEKVLIRNSNINIDNGTLIISDNCSIMNANITVNNGTIIIGEYCRIMCNLWVRFGGKISIGKYTNINNNSELRSDESIIIGDFTQISYNVSLLSKEITP
;
A
#
# COMPACT_ATOMS: atom_id res chain seq x y z
N MET A 1 25.30 -3.38 16.43
CA MET A 1 24.11 -3.89 17.13
C MET A 1 23.40 -2.68 17.69
N ASN A 2 22.44 -2.11 16.95
CA ASN A 2 21.89 -0.80 17.29
C ASN A 2 20.70 -0.96 18.23
N ASP A 3 20.83 -0.27 19.36
CA ASP A 3 19.93 -0.22 20.51
C ASP A 3 18.53 0.26 20.10
N PHE A 4 17.52 -0.59 20.37
CA PHE A 4 16.10 -0.36 20.08
C PHE A 4 15.37 0.36 21.23
N SER A 5 16.08 0.81 22.28
CA SER A 5 15.44 1.51 23.38
C SER A 5 15.24 3.00 23.06
N LYS A 6 14.01 3.49 23.24
CA LYS A 6 13.54 4.88 23.08
C LYS A 6 13.08 5.28 21.67
N ARG A 7 11.92 4.79 21.24
CA ARG A 7 11.10 5.52 20.27
C ARG A 7 9.64 5.56 20.72
N THR A 8 9.14 6.77 20.93
CA THR A 8 7.76 7.10 21.27
C THR A 8 6.81 6.60 20.17
N PHE A 9 5.90 5.70 20.51
CA PHE A 9 4.86 5.21 19.61
C PHE A 9 3.70 6.21 19.54
N ILE A 10 3.49 6.84 18.38
CA ILE A 10 2.32 7.70 18.14
C ILE A 10 1.25 6.83 17.45
N PHE A 11 0.22 6.45 18.21
CA PHE A 11 -0.99 5.83 17.67
C PHE A 11 -1.88 6.90 17.06
N TYR A 12 -2.07 6.89 15.74
CA TYR A 12 -3.23 7.54 15.15
C TYR A 12 -4.45 6.65 15.40
N PHE A 13 -5.27 7.04 16.38
CA PHE A 13 -6.61 6.50 16.54
C PHE A 13 -7.41 6.76 15.26
N VAL A 14 -7.70 5.68 14.52
CA VAL A 14 -8.69 5.68 13.45
C VAL A 14 -10.07 5.70 14.11
N PHE A 15 -10.84 6.77 13.91
CA PHE A 15 -12.23 6.83 14.36
C PHE A 15 -13.05 5.77 13.59
N GLY A 16 -13.54 4.75 14.30
CA GLY A 16 -14.43 3.72 13.75
C GLY A 16 -13.97 2.29 14.08
N LYS A 17 -14.54 1.72 15.15
CA LYS A 17 -14.48 0.32 15.64
C LYS A 17 -13.52 -0.67 14.91
N ASN A 18 -12.27 -0.76 15.37
CA ASN A 18 -11.60 -1.98 15.91
C ASN A 18 -10.06 -1.89 15.85
N LYS A 19 -9.42 -2.59 16.80
CA LYS A 19 -8.02 -2.46 17.28
C LYS A 19 -6.98 -3.16 16.40
N VAL A 20 -5.85 -2.50 16.17
CA VAL A 20 -4.59 -3.10 15.70
C VAL A 20 -3.85 -3.76 16.87
N LYS A 21 -3.51 -5.06 16.77
CA LYS A 21 -2.52 -5.75 17.63
C LYS A 21 -1.51 -6.49 16.73
N ASN A 22 -0.22 -6.32 17.03
CA ASN A 22 0.97 -6.88 16.37
C ASN A 22 1.36 -6.29 15.00
N CYS A 23 1.20 -4.98 14.77
CA CYS A 23 1.81 -4.32 13.61
C CYS A 23 3.12 -3.62 13.98
N ASN A 24 4.17 -3.89 13.22
CA ASN A 24 5.41 -3.10 13.23
C ASN A 24 5.16 -1.76 12.51
N ILE A 25 4.49 -0.82 13.18
CA ILE A 25 4.30 0.54 12.65
C ILE A 25 5.60 1.32 12.87
N LEU A 26 6.47 1.33 11.86
CA LEU A 26 7.65 2.18 11.83
C LEU A 26 7.22 3.64 11.66
N ASN A 27 7.51 4.44 12.68
CA ASN A 27 7.53 5.91 12.76
C ASN A 27 7.37 6.66 11.42
N THR A 28 6.34 7.50 11.29
CA THR A 28 6.27 8.41 10.16
C THR A 28 5.73 9.79 10.52
N LYS A 29 6.34 10.83 9.93
CA LYS A 29 5.77 12.20 9.82
C LYS A 29 4.68 12.26 8.73
N SER A 30 4.01 11.15 8.43
CA SER A 30 3.18 10.95 7.25
C SER A 30 1.71 11.22 7.59
N PRO A 31 1.09 12.31 7.07
CA PRO A 31 -0.29 12.62 7.38
C PRO A 31 -1.27 11.62 6.75
N ILE A 32 -2.13 11.04 7.59
CA ILE A 32 -3.26 10.18 7.18
C ILE A 32 -4.56 10.96 7.41
N LYS A 33 -5.33 11.25 6.35
CA LYS A 33 -6.54 12.09 6.42
C LYS A 33 -7.71 11.51 5.64
N ARG A 34 -8.86 11.33 6.32
CA ARG A 34 -10.10 10.78 5.73
C ARG A 34 -9.86 9.42 5.06
N SER A 35 -9.06 8.58 5.69
CA SER A 35 -8.63 7.28 5.14
C SER A 35 -8.89 6.20 6.17
N ASN A 36 -9.19 5.00 5.70
CA ASN A 36 -9.34 3.80 6.53
C ASN A 36 -8.19 2.85 6.25
N ILE A 37 -7.58 2.31 7.30
CA ILE A 37 -6.54 1.29 7.19
C ILE A 37 -6.89 0.13 8.12
N SER A 38 -7.10 -1.05 7.55
CA SER A 38 -7.34 -2.31 8.25
C SER A 38 -6.24 -3.32 7.94
N ILE A 39 -5.72 -3.96 8.99
CA ILE A 39 -4.61 -4.91 8.90
C ILE A 39 -4.98 -6.13 9.73
N SER A 40 -5.08 -7.30 9.11
CA SER A 40 -5.42 -8.55 9.78
C SER A 40 -4.23 -9.13 10.55
N LYS A 41 -4.49 -10.17 11.33
CA LYS A 41 -3.45 -10.92 12.03
C LYS A 41 -2.44 -11.47 11.00
N ASP A 42 -1.17 -11.46 11.34
CA ASP A 42 -0.07 -11.97 10.50
C ASP A 42 0.18 -11.18 9.19
N SER A 43 -0.47 -10.02 9.04
CA SER A 43 -0.22 -9.07 7.95
C SER A 43 0.82 -8.01 8.31
N SER A 44 1.49 -7.47 7.29
CA SER A 44 2.54 -6.45 7.44
C SER A 44 2.22 -5.18 6.65
N LEU A 45 2.39 -4.03 7.30
CA LEU A 45 2.35 -2.71 6.67
C LEU A 45 3.62 -1.94 7.01
N SER A 46 4.35 -1.50 6.00
CA SER A 46 5.43 -0.53 6.13
C SER A 46 5.07 0.75 5.38
N ILE A 47 5.22 1.89 6.05
CA ILE A 47 5.03 3.22 5.47
C ILE A 47 6.31 4.00 5.71
N GLY A 48 6.89 4.55 4.65
CA GLY A 48 8.08 5.38 4.68
C GLY A 48 7.85 6.79 5.23
N GLU A 49 8.91 7.57 5.26
CA GLU A 49 8.86 8.97 5.66
C GLU A 49 8.15 9.84 4.61
N LYS A 50 7.46 10.90 5.06
CA LYS A 50 6.83 11.91 4.19
C LYS A 50 5.81 11.33 3.20
N VAL A 51 5.16 10.23 3.56
CA VAL A 51 4.04 9.68 2.81
C VAL A 51 2.78 10.48 3.11
N LEU A 52 1.99 10.82 2.10
CA LEU A 52 0.66 11.40 2.27
C LEU A 52 -0.38 10.33 1.96
N ILE A 53 -1.29 10.04 2.89
CA ILE A 53 -2.43 9.14 2.64
C ILE A 53 -3.72 9.93 2.83
N ARG A 54 -4.51 10.11 1.77
CA ARG A 54 -5.74 10.92 1.81
C ARG A 54 -6.89 10.31 1.03
N ASN A 55 -8.07 10.25 1.65
CA ASN A 55 -9.29 9.75 1.00
C ASN A 55 -9.13 8.32 0.46
N SER A 56 -8.41 7.46 1.18
CA SER A 56 -8.02 6.14 0.69
C SER A 56 -8.47 5.04 1.63
N ASN A 57 -8.75 3.86 1.09
CA ASN A 57 -9.02 2.66 1.87
C ASN A 57 -7.89 1.66 1.64
N ILE A 58 -7.28 1.17 2.71
CA ILE A 58 -6.21 0.18 2.66
C ILE A 58 -6.64 -1.01 3.51
N ASN A 59 -6.75 -2.18 2.90
CA ASN A 59 -7.05 -3.43 3.58
C ASN A 59 -5.95 -4.45 3.31
N ILE A 60 -5.37 -5.01 4.36
CA ILE A 60 -4.30 -6.00 4.27
C ILE A 60 -4.73 -7.21 5.07
N ASP A 61 -4.88 -8.34 4.37
CA ASP A 61 -5.27 -9.61 4.93
C ASP A 61 -4.30 -10.72 4.49
N ASN A 62 -3.65 -11.37 5.44
CA ASN A 62 -2.57 -12.34 5.22
C ASN A 62 -1.52 -11.85 4.20
N GLY A 63 -1.13 -10.58 4.26
CA GLY A 63 -0.34 -9.97 3.18
C GLY A 63 0.62 -8.89 3.63
N THR A 64 1.38 -8.37 2.67
CA THR A 64 2.36 -7.31 2.90
C THR A 64 2.11 -6.12 1.98
N LEU A 65 2.02 -4.93 2.57
CA LEU A 65 2.06 -3.65 1.85
C LEU A 65 3.29 -2.85 2.28
N ILE A 66 4.08 -2.43 1.32
CA ILE A 66 5.23 -1.53 1.54
C ILE A 66 5.02 -0.27 0.70
N ILE A 67 4.97 0.88 1.38
CA ILE A 67 4.92 2.20 0.75
C ILE A 67 6.22 2.90 1.12
N SER A 68 7.10 3.13 0.15
CA SER A 68 8.38 3.80 0.38
C SER A 68 8.22 5.31 0.60
N ASP A 69 9.32 5.99 0.91
CA ASP A 69 9.34 7.41 1.25
C ASP A 69 8.77 8.32 0.15
N ASN A 70 8.31 9.50 0.55
CA ASN A 70 7.87 10.60 -0.33
C ASN A 70 6.72 10.22 -1.28
N CYS A 71 5.92 9.21 -0.95
CA CYS A 71 4.78 8.79 -1.76
C CYS A 71 3.50 9.56 -1.42
N SER A 72 2.57 9.62 -2.37
CA SER A 72 1.24 10.17 -2.17
C SER A 72 0.17 9.16 -2.61
N ILE A 73 -0.58 8.65 -1.65
CA ILE A 73 -1.70 7.70 -1.82
C ILE A 73 -3.01 8.47 -1.68
N MET A 74 -3.68 8.78 -2.78
CA MET A 74 -4.83 9.70 -2.79
C MET A 74 -6.01 9.14 -3.55
N ASN A 75 -7.18 9.01 -2.91
CA ASN A 75 -8.36 8.43 -3.57
C ASN A 75 -8.11 6.99 -4.07
N ALA A 76 -7.29 6.24 -3.34
CA ALA A 76 -6.87 4.91 -3.72
C ALA A 76 -7.59 3.84 -2.88
N ASN A 77 -7.89 2.70 -3.50
CA ASN A 77 -8.28 1.49 -2.77
C ASN A 77 -7.17 0.46 -2.93
N ILE A 78 -6.52 0.09 -1.83
CA ILE A 78 -5.42 -0.88 -1.83
C ILE A 78 -5.87 -2.11 -1.05
N THR A 79 -5.98 -3.23 -1.73
CA THR A 79 -6.35 -4.52 -1.14
C THR A 79 -5.23 -5.51 -1.34
N VAL A 80 -4.64 -5.96 -0.24
CA VAL A 80 -3.69 -7.09 -0.25
C VAL A 80 -4.38 -8.26 0.42
N ASN A 81 -4.71 -9.30 -0.34
CA ASN A 81 -5.26 -10.54 0.20
C ASN A 81 -4.30 -11.67 -0.15
N ASN A 82 -3.58 -12.24 0.81
CA ASN A 82 -2.57 -13.28 0.55
C ASN A 82 -1.59 -12.86 -0.56
N GLY A 83 -0.66 -11.94 -0.29
CA GLY A 83 0.31 -11.52 -1.31
C GLY A 83 1.04 -10.24 -0.95
N THR A 84 1.67 -9.60 -1.94
CA THR A 84 2.55 -8.44 -1.70
C THR A 84 2.33 -7.29 -2.66
N ILE A 85 2.22 -6.07 -2.12
CA ILE A 85 2.30 -4.82 -2.89
C ILE A 85 3.51 -4.02 -2.42
N ILE A 86 4.36 -3.61 -3.36
CA ILE A 86 5.54 -2.77 -3.10
C ILE A 86 5.43 -1.52 -3.96
N ILE A 87 5.52 -0.35 -3.32
CA ILE A 87 5.50 0.96 -3.96
C ILE A 87 6.84 1.65 -3.69
N GLY A 88 7.60 1.89 -4.75
CA GLY A 88 8.86 2.62 -4.72
C GLY A 88 8.69 4.09 -4.32
N GLU A 89 9.80 4.77 -4.09
CA GLU A 89 9.82 6.16 -3.60
C GLU A 89 9.23 7.14 -4.63
N TYR A 90 8.76 8.29 -4.14
CA TYR A 90 8.28 9.40 -4.98
C TYR A 90 7.12 9.04 -5.92
N CYS A 91 6.31 8.04 -5.54
CA CYS A 91 5.17 7.62 -6.33
C CYS A 91 3.89 8.39 -5.98
N ARG A 92 3.02 8.55 -6.98
CA ARG A 92 1.66 9.05 -6.82
C ARG A 92 0.67 7.97 -7.24
N ILE A 93 -0.15 7.50 -6.30
CA ILE A 93 -1.07 6.39 -6.49
C ILE A 93 -2.49 6.88 -6.23
N MET A 94 -3.33 6.83 -7.24
CA MET A 94 -4.72 7.29 -7.20
C MET A 94 -5.73 6.26 -7.71
N CYS A 95 -5.34 4.98 -7.69
CA CYS A 95 -6.03 3.90 -8.37
C CYS A 95 -6.43 2.77 -7.42
N ASN A 96 -7.07 1.74 -7.98
CA ASN A 96 -7.29 0.47 -7.29
C ASN A 96 -6.07 -0.43 -7.48
N LEU A 97 -5.46 -0.87 -6.38
CA LEU A 97 -4.42 -1.90 -6.38
C LEU A 97 -4.97 -3.13 -5.65
N TRP A 98 -4.98 -4.29 -6.31
CA TRP A 98 -5.50 -5.51 -5.73
C TRP A 98 -4.61 -6.72 -6.00
N VAL A 99 -4.11 -7.33 -4.94
CA VAL A 99 -3.36 -8.59 -5.00
C VAL A 99 -4.15 -9.72 -4.34
N ARG A 100 -4.08 -10.91 -4.96
CA ARG A 100 -4.66 -12.16 -4.46
C ARG A 100 -3.69 -13.35 -4.66
N PHE A 101 -3.96 -14.47 -3.98
CA PHE A 101 -3.41 -15.80 -4.30
C PHE A 101 -1.88 -15.93 -4.34
N GLY A 102 -1.18 -15.21 -3.47
CA GLY A 102 0.28 -15.15 -3.43
C GLY A 102 0.88 -14.16 -4.42
N GLY A 103 0.05 -13.45 -5.18
CA GLY A 103 0.47 -12.56 -6.24
C GLY A 103 1.26 -11.34 -5.76
N LYS A 104 1.82 -10.61 -6.73
CA LYS A 104 2.66 -9.44 -6.46
C LYS A 104 2.37 -8.25 -7.37
N ILE A 105 2.23 -7.06 -6.81
CA ILE A 105 2.34 -5.80 -7.57
C ILE A 105 3.61 -5.08 -7.11
N SER A 106 4.50 -4.78 -8.05
CA SER A 106 5.71 -3.99 -7.82
C SER A 106 5.67 -2.72 -8.66
N ILE A 107 5.68 -1.57 -8.02
CA ILE A 107 5.67 -0.26 -8.68
C ILE A 107 7.01 0.42 -8.43
N GLY A 108 7.75 0.70 -9.50
CA GLY A 108 9.02 1.40 -9.49
C GLY A 108 8.91 2.86 -9.07
N LYS A 109 10.07 3.49 -8.81
CA LYS A 109 10.18 4.86 -8.30
C LYS A 109 9.65 5.89 -9.30
N TYR A 110 9.29 7.08 -8.79
CA TYR A 110 8.84 8.21 -9.62
C TYR A 110 7.66 7.86 -10.54
N THR A 111 6.82 6.92 -10.12
CA THR A 111 5.70 6.44 -10.92
C THR A 111 4.40 7.15 -10.54
N ASN A 112 3.63 7.53 -11.54
CA ASN A 112 2.29 8.07 -11.36
C ASN A 112 1.23 7.11 -11.91
N ILE A 113 0.26 6.72 -11.09
CA ILE A 113 -0.89 5.91 -11.52
C ILE A 113 -2.17 6.69 -11.20
N ASN A 114 -2.82 7.14 -12.27
CA ASN A 114 -3.95 8.05 -12.20
C ASN A 114 -5.28 7.34 -11.86
N ASN A 115 -6.30 8.16 -11.62
CA ASN A 115 -7.63 7.73 -11.21
C ASN A 115 -8.33 6.79 -12.18
N ASN A 116 -9.27 6.03 -11.63
CA ASN A 116 -10.12 5.07 -12.34
C ASN A 116 -9.33 3.94 -13.02
N SER A 117 -8.05 3.79 -12.69
CA SER A 117 -7.23 2.68 -13.13
C SER A 117 -7.28 1.53 -12.12
N GLU A 118 -7.00 0.32 -12.61
CA GLU A 118 -6.95 -0.89 -11.79
C GLU A 118 -5.70 -1.68 -12.15
N LEU A 119 -4.89 -1.99 -11.14
CA LEU A 119 -3.87 -3.03 -11.23
C LEU A 119 -4.34 -4.18 -10.35
N ARG A 120 -4.68 -5.31 -10.97
CA ARG A 120 -5.09 -6.52 -10.27
C ARG A 120 -4.19 -7.67 -10.64
N SER A 121 -3.55 -8.29 -9.64
CA SER A 121 -2.58 -9.35 -9.85
C SER A 121 -2.91 -10.59 -9.03
N ASP A 122 -3.06 -11.71 -9.72
CA ASP A 122 -3.06 -13.05 -9.13
C ASP A 122 -1.65 -13.67 -9.20
N GLU A 123 -0.82 -13.32 -10.21
CA GLU A 123 0.58 -13.77 -10.31
C GLU A 123 1.57 -12.62 -10.08
N SER A 124 1.80 -11.78 -11.10
CA SER A 124 2.65 -10.60 -10.95
C SER A 124 2.31 -9.48 -11.93
N ILE A 125 2.40 -8.24 -11.45
CA ILE A 125 2.47 -7.02 -12.25
C ILE A 125 3.70 -6.24 -11.81
N ILE A 126 4.55 -5.86 -12.78
CA ILE A 126 5.73 -5.04 -12.55
C ILE A 126 5.61 -3.78 -13.40
N ILE A 127 5.62 -2.63 -12.74
CA ILE A 127 5.68 -1.30 -13.36
C ILE A 127 7.07 -0.74 -13.09
N GLY A 128 7.81 -0.38 -14.14
CA GLY A 128 9.15 0.17 -14.03
C GLY A 128 9.18 1.58 -13.44
N ASP A 129 10.38 2.08 -13.17
CA ASP A 129 10.59 3.45 -12.72
C ASP A 129 10.14 4.47 -13.78
N PHE A 130 9.80 5.70 -13.36
CA PHE A 130 9.41 6.82 -14.22
C PHE A 130 8.22 6.52 -15.16
N THR A 131 7.36 5.58 -14.75
CA THR A 131 6.19 5.22 -15.56
C THR A 131 5.01 6.14 -15.23
N GLN A 132 4.22 6.46 -16.24
CA GLN A 132 2.89 7.04 -16.05
C GLN A 132 1.83 6.09 -16.58
N ILE A 133 0.94 5.65 -15.69
CA ILE A 133 -0.31 5.00 -16.05
C ILE A 133 -1.39 6.07 -16.08
N SER A 134 -1.97 6.26 -17.27
CA SER A 134 -3.03 7.25 -17.49
C SER A 134 -4.32 6.88 -16.74
N TYR A 135 -5.33 7.72 -16.89
CA TYR A 135 -6.67 7.50 -16.34
C TYR A 135 -7.36 6.34 -17.05
N ASN A 136 -8.21 5.61 -16.32
CA ASN A 136 -9.06 4.54 -16.87
C ASN A 136 -8.26 3.40 -17.54
N VAL A 137 -7.12 3.02 -16.97
CA VAL A 137 -6.28 1.92 -17.46
C VAL A 137 -6.44 0.70 -16.56
N SER A 138 -6.65 -0.48 -17.16
CA SER A 138 -6.69 -1.76 -16.43
C SER A 138 -5.51 -2.63 -16.84
N LEU A 139 -4.71 -3.03 -15.85
CA LEU A 139 -3.64 -4.01 -16.00
C LEU A 139 -3.97 -5.22 -15.13
N LEU A 140 -4.14 -6.38 -15.75
CA LEU A 140 -4.64 -7.57 -15.08
C LEU A 140 -3.69 -8.74 -15.32
N SER A 141 -3.20 -9.34 -14.24
CA SER A 141 -2.56 -10.66 -14.25
C SER A 141 -3.53 -11.65 -13.61
N LYS A 142 -3.84 -12.73 -14.32
CA LYS A 142 -4.71 -13.81 -13.88
C LYS A 142 -3.98 -15.13 -14.04
N GLU A 143 -4.04 -15.95 -13.00
CA GLU A 143 -3.74 -17.37 -13.14
C GLU A 143 -4.89 -18.00 -13.94
N ILE A 144 -4.58 -18.59 -15.10
CA ILE A 144 -5.52 -19.43 -15.84
C ILE A 144 -5.26 -20.86 -15.37
N THR A 145 -5.97 -21.30 -14.34
CA THR A 145 -6.04 -22.73 -14.05
C THR A 145 -6.79 -23.43 -15.19
N PRO A 146 -6.24 -24.48 -15.81
CA PRO A 146 -6.89 -25.24 -16.87
C PRO A 146 -8.18 -25.93 -16.42
#